data_AF-A0A2M7Z4U9-F1
#
_entry.id   AF-A0A2M7Z4U9-F1
#
_cell.length_a   1.000
_cell.length_b   1.000
_cell.length_c   1.000
_cell.angle_alpha   90.00
_cell.angle_beta   90.00
_cell.angle_gamma   90.00
#
_symmetry.space_group_name_H-M   'P 1'
#
loop_
_entity.id
_entity.type
_entity.pdbx_description
1 polymer ?
#
loop_
_entity_poly.entity_id
_entity_poly.type
_entity_poly.pdbx_seq_one_letter_code
_entity_poly.pdbx_strand_id
1 'polypeptide(L)' 'WRAIKIAIAGQSNFPRLFASGFAILLISQIFIHIGMNLGLLPIIGIPLPLISYGGSNLVTTFIGLGILQSIKTH' A
#
# COMPACT_ATOMS: atom_id res chain seq x y z
N TRP A 1 -5.56 -4.75 7.46
CA TRP A 1 -5.43 -5.42 8.79
C TRP A 1 -4.10 -6.16 8.99
N ARG A 2 -3.68 -7.08 8.09
CA ARG A 2 -2.44 -7.87 8.29
C ARG A 2 -1.15 -7.02 8.31
N ALA A 3 -1.05 -6.00 7.46
CA ALA A 3 0.12 -5.10 7.43
C ALA A 3 0.27 -4.27 8.72
N ILE A 4 -0.84 -3.79 9.29
CA ILE A 4 -0.85 -3.04 10.55
C ILE A 4 -0.41 -3.94 11.72
N LYS A 5 -0.82 -5.22 11.75
CA LYS A 5 -0.33 -6.17 12.75
C LYS A 5 1.18 -6.40 12.66
N ILE A 6 1.74 -6.48 11.45
CA ILE A 6 3.19 -6.63 11.24
C ILE A 6 3.93 -5.37 11.69
N ALA A 7 3.38 -4.18 11.43
CA ALA A 7 3.92 -2.92 11.94
C ALA A 7 3.96 -2.91 13.48
N ILE A 8 2.88 -3.33 14.15
CA ILE A 8 2.82 -3.33 15.62
C ILE A 8 3.77 -4.38 16.22
N ALA A 9 3.85 -5.56 15.60
CA ALA A 9 4.68 -6.69 16.06
C ALA A 9 6.18 -6.57 15.71
N GLY A 10 6.56 -5.65 14.82
CA GLY A 10 7.96 -5.44 14.44
C GLY A 10 8.83 -5.02 15.62
N GLN A 11 9.86 -5.81 15.93
CA GLN A 11 10.78 -5.55 17.04
C GLN A 11 11.77 -4.42 16.76
N SER A 12 12.01 -4.08 15.48
CA SER A 12 12.96 -3.05 15.05
C SER A 12 12.26 -1.88 14.32
N ASN A 13 12.92 -0.72 14.32
CA ASN A 13 12.36 0.52 13.76
C ASN A 13 12.09 0.44 12.25
N PHE A 14 12.91 -0.30 11.49
CA PHE A 14 12.79 -0.42 10.05
C PHE A 14 11.49 -1.16 9.61
N PRO A 15 11.17 -2.37 10.13
CA PRO A 15 9.87 -3.02 9.92
C PRO A 15 8.66 -2.12 10.19
N ARG A 16 8.72 -1.37 11.28
CA ARG A 16 7.64 -0.46 11.70
C ARG A 16 7.40 0.64 10.68
N LEU A 17 8.47 1.35 10.31
CA LEU A 17 8.40 2.48 9.37
C LEU A 17 8.03 2.02 7.95
N PHE A 18 8.56 0.88 7.51
CA PHE A 18 8.21 0.33 6.20
C PHE A 18 6.76 -0.12 6.14
N ALA A 19 6.29 -0.88 7.14
CA ALA A 19 4.92 -1.38 7.18
C ALA A 19 3.90 -0.24 7.34
N SER A 20 4.20 0.80 8.13
CA SER A 20 3.34 1.98 8.25
C SER A 20 3.33 2.82 6.98
N GLY A 21 4.48 3.07 6.37
CA GLY A 21 4.59 3.80 5.09
C GLY A 21 3.87 3.09 3.95
N PHE A 22 4.01 1.76 3.86
CA PHE A 22 3.29 0.96 2.87
C PHE A 22 1.78 0.97 3.10
N ALA A 23 1.33 0.94 4.35
CA ALA A 23 -0.10 1.06 4.68
C ALA A 23 -0.67 2.45 4.31
N ILE A 24 0.08 3.52 4.57
CA ILE A 24 -0.30 4.90 4.20
C ILE A 24 -0.39 5.02 2.67
N LEU A 25 0.57 4.48 1.93
CA LEU A 25 0.55 4.48 0.45
C LEU A 25 -0.74 3.86 -0.10
N LEU A 26 -1.14 2.69 0.43
CA LEU A 26 -2.37 2.02 0.02
C LEU A 26 -3.62 2.83 0.36
N ILE A 27 -3.68 3.39 1.57
CA ILE A 27 -4.84 4.20 2.01
C ILE A 27 -4.95 5.48 1.18
N SER A 28 -3.84 6.18 0.93
CA SER A 28 -3.82 7.39 0.13
C SER A 28 -4.29 7.12 -1.30
N GLN A 29 -3.86 6.02 -1.91
CA GLN A 29 -4.35 5.64 -3.24
C GLN A 29 -5.87 5.40 -3.21
N ILE A 30 -6.39 4.64 -2.24
CA ILE A 30 -7.84 4.41 -2.08
C ILE A 30 -8.59 5.73 -1.90
N PHE A 31 -8.07 6.64 -1.06
CA PHE A 31 -8.70 7.93 -0.78
C PHE A 31 -8.75 8.83 -2.03
N ILE A 32 -7.65 8.91 -2.78
CA ILE A 32 -7.59 9.68 -4.05
C ILE A 32 -8.61 9.11 -5.04
N HIS A 33 -8.70 7.78 -5.16
CA HIS A 33 -9.66 7.13 -6.04
C HIS A 33 -11.11 7.39 -5.65
N ILE A 34 -11.43 7.36 -4.36
CA ILE A 34 -12.77 7.72 -3.87
C ILE A 34 -13.06 9.21 -4.14
N GLY A 35 -12.10 10.10 -3.91
CA GLY A 35 -12.23 11.54 -4.20
C GLY A 35 -12.43 11.84 -5.69
N MET A 36 -11.77 11.09 -6.57
CA MET A 36 -12.01 11.15 -8.02
C MET A 36 -13.40 10.63 -8.40
N ASN A 37 -13.88 9.54 -7.77
CA ASN A 37 -15.22 8.99 -8.03
C ASN A 37 -16.34 9.92 -7.55
N LEU A 38 -16.11 10.63 -6.44
CA LEU A 38 -17.01 11.66 -5.89
C LEU A 38 -16.94 13.00 -6.65
N GLY A 39 -16.03 13.14 -7.63
CA GLY A 39 -15.85 14.39 -8.40
C GLY A 39 -15.20 15.54 -7.64
N LEU A 40 -14.61 15.28 -6.47
CA LEU A 40 -13.95 16.28 -5.61
C LEU A 40 -12.51 16.59 -6.06
N LEU A 41 -11.87 15.65 -6.75
CA LEU A 41 -10.50 15.75 -7.25
C LEU A 41 -10.47 15.61 -8.78
N PRO A 42 -9.58 16.31 -9.49
CA PRO A 42 -9.40 16.10 -10.92
C PRO A 42 -8.99 14.66 -11.19
N ILE A 43 -9.53 14.06 -12.25
CA ILE A 43 -9.25 12.67 -12.63
C ILE A 43 -7.81 12.60 -13.15
N ILE A 44 -6.88 12.30 -12.24
CA ILE A 44 -5.48 11.98 -12.56
C ILE A 44 -5.45 10.47 -12.81
N GLY A 45 -4.93 10.03 -13.96
CA GLY A 45 -4.88 8.62 -14.39
C GLY A 45 -3.94 7.73 -13.58
N ILE A 46 -3.98 7.80 -12.26
CA ILE A 46 -3.22 6.95 -11.36
C ILE A 46 -3.95 5.59 -11.29
N PRO A 47 -3.28 4.46 -11.57
CA PRO A 47 -3.90 3.15 -11.51
C PRO A 47 -4.21 2.73 -10.07
N LEU A 48 -5.39 2.16 -9.85
CA LEU A 48 -5.79 1.56 -8.57
C LEU A 48 -4.85 0.39 -8.23
N PRO A 49 -4.28 0.34 -7.01
CA PRO A 49 -3.53 -0.82 -6.57
C PRO A 49 -4.50 -2.00 -6.47
N LEU A 50 -4.10 -3.14 -7.04
CA LEU A 50 -4.84 -4.42 -7.08
C LEU A 50 -6.04 -4.53 -8.04
N ILE A 51 -6.62 -3.44 -8.55
CA ILE A 51 -7.82 -3.49 -9.44
C ILE A 51 -7.53 -2.96 -10.86
N SER A 52 -6.53 -2.10 -11.03
CA SER A 52 -6.20 -1.55 -12.35
C SER A 52 -5.36 -2.51 -13.18
N TYR A 53 -5.67 -2.61 -14.48
CA TYR A 53 -4.90 -3.34 -15.52
C TYR A 53 -3.48 -2.79 -15.79
N GLY A 54 -2.95 -1.96 -14.89
CA GLY A 54 -1.57 -1.49 -14.95
C GLY A 54 -0.64 -2.54 -14.36
N GLY A 55 -0.05 -3.39 -15.21
CA GLY A 55 0.87 -4.46 -14.79
C GLY A 55 1.97 -4.01 -13.85
N SER A 56 2.51 -2.79 -14.04
CA SER A 56 3.53 -2.21 -13.15
C SER A 56 3.04 -2.01 -11.72
N ASN A 57 1.79 -1.55 -11.53
CA ASN A 57 1.25 -1.29 -10.19
C ASN A 57 0.98 -2.59 -9.42
N LEU A 58 0.56 -3.65 -10.12
CA LEU A 58 0.46 -4.99 -9.56
C LEU A 58 1.83 -5.51 -9.12
N VAL A 59 2.85 -5.40 -9.98
CA VAL A 59 4.22 -5.84 -9.65
C VAL A 59 4.77 -5.08 -8.44
N THR A 60 4.63 -3.75 -8.38
CA THR A 60 5.06 -2.95 -7.23
C THR A 60 4.35 -3.36 -5.95
N THR A 61 3.04 -3.63 -6.01
CA THR A 61 2.27 -4.07 -4.84
C THR A 61 2.70 -5.46 -4.37
N PHE A 62 2.96 -6.40 -5.30
CA PHE A 62 3.47 -7.73 -4.96
C PHE A 62 4.89 -7.69 -4.36
N ILE A 63 5.77 -6.84 -4.88
CA ILE A 63 7.11 -6.64 -4.30
C ILE A 63 6.98 -6.07 -2.87
N GLY A 64 6.15 -5.06 -2.67
CA GLY A 64 5.91 -4.50 -1.34
C GLY A 64 5.35 -5.51 -0.33
N LEU A 65 4.42 -6.38 -0.78
CA LEU A 65 3.91 -7.48 0.02
C LEU A 65 4.98 -8.56 0.30
N GLY A 66 5.86 -8.86 -0.66
CA GLY A 66 6.97 -9.78 -0.48
C GLY A 66 7.98 -9.30 0.57
N ILE A 67 8.32 -8.01 0.54
CA ILE A 67 9.18 -7.39 1.55
C ILE A 67 8.51 -7.46 2.93
N LEU A 68 7.22 -7.13 3.01
CA LEU A 68 6.45 -7.20 4.25
C LEU A 68 6.39 -8.62 4.84
N GLN A 69 6.33 -9.63 3.98
CA GLN A 69 6.30 -11.04 4.39
C GLN A 69 7.68 -11.56 4.81
N SER A 70 8.76 -11.08 4.18
CA SER A 70 10.13 -11.32 4.62
C SER A 70 10.37 -10.76 6.03
N ILE A 71 9.94 -9.52 6.26
CA ILE A 71 10.01 -8.84 7.57
C ILE A 71 9.21 -9.55 8.67
N LYS A 72 8.12 -10.24 8.32
CA LYS A 72 7.34 -11.03 9.29
C LYS A 72 8.04 -12.36 9.63
N THR A 73 8.80 -12.91 8.69
CA THR A 73 9.41 -14.25 8.83
C THR A 73 10.72 -14.20 9.60
N HIS A 74 11.48 -13.11 9.45
CA HIS A 74 12.68 -12.80 10.23
C HIS A 74 12.36 -12.02 11.51
#